data_AF-A0A7W1NLX4-F1
#
_entry.id   AF-A0A7W1NLX4-F1
#
_cell.length_a   1.000
_cell.length_b   1.000
_cell.length_c   1.000
_cell.angle_alpha   90.00
_cell.angle_beta   90.00
_cell.angle_gamma   90.00
#
_symmetry.space_group_name_H-M   'P 1'
#
loop_
_entity.id
_entity.type
_entity.pdbx_description
1 polymer ?
#
loop_
_entity_poly.entity_id
_entity_poly.type
_entity_poly.pdbx_seq_one_letter_code
_entity_poly.pdbx_strand_id
1 'polypeptide(L)'
;MEFTTGKENNLDAALPAGRVRVYQQDVDGSALLIGENSIDHTPKGEQIKLFLGNAFDLVGERKQTDFKIIASNIIEETFEIHLRNRKENQAVEIRVPERLYRWSNWEILNSGDTFTKLDSSTIEFREIVQPGEEKVLTYTVRYTWPN
;
A
#
# COMPACT_ATOMS: atom_id res chain seq x y z
N MET A 1 -5.56 7.63 0.63
CA MET A 1 -6.98 7.19 0.66
C MET A 1 -7.48 7.05 -0.76
N GLU A 2 -8.36 6.09 -1.04
CA GLU A 2 -9.01 5.93 -2.34
C GLU A 2 -10.51 5.71 -2.17
N PHE A 3 -11.33 6.25 -3.09
CA PHE A 3 -12.77 6.01 -3.14
C PHE A 3 -13.27 6.14 -4.59
N THR A 4 -14.48 5.65 -4.88
CA THR A 4 -15.11 5.75 -6.21
C THR A 4 -16.29 6.72 -6.19
N THR A 5 -16.52 7.42 -7.31
CA THR A 5 -17.65 8.34 -7.47
C THR A 5 -18.97 7.64 -7.84
N GLY A 6 -18.99 6.30 -7.84
CA GLY A 6 -20.15 5.48 -8.16
C GLY A 6 -21.13 5.29 -6.99
N LYS A 7 -22.15 4.44 -7.21
CA LYS A 7 -23.17 4.09 -6.19
C LYS A 7 -22.61 3.42 -4.95
N GLU A 8 -21.51 2.70 -5.10
CA GLU A 8 -20.93 1.86 -4.07
C GLU A 8 -20.57 2.65 -2.80
N ASN A 9 -20.27 3.95 -2.95
CA ASN A 9 -19.96 4.87 -1.85
C ASN A 9 -21.06 5.92 -1.60
N ASN A 10 -22.31 5.68 -2.03
CA ASN A 10 -23.43 6.62 -1.93
C ASN A 10 -23.20 8.02 -2.54
N LEU A 11 -22.19 8.18 -3.40
CA LEU A 11 -21.92 9.46 -4.08
C LEU A 11 -22.69 9.57 -5.40
N ASP A 12 -22.64 8.52 -6.22
CA ASP A 12 -23.34 8.34 -7.51
C ASP A 12 -23.34 9.55 -8.47
N ALA A 13 -22.30 10.38 -8.45
CA ALA A 13 -22.25 11.68 -9.12
C ALA A 13 -20.88 11.98 -9.72
N ALA A 14 -20.85 12.75 -10.81
CA ALA A 14 -19.60 13.35 -11.29
C ALA A 14 -19.15 14.46 -10.33
N LEU A 15 -17.85 14.54 -10.08
CA LEU A 15 -17.27 15.58 -9.22
C LEU A 15 -16.59 16.66 -10.06
N PRO A 16 -16.87 17.95 -9.82
CA PRO A 16 -16.14 19.03 -10.48
C PRO A 16 -14.70 19.11 -9.98
N ALA A 17 -13.81 19.67 -10.81
CA ALA A 17 -12.48 20.03 -10.38
C ALA A 17 -12.56 20.99 -9.19
N GLY A 18 -11.71 20.78 -8.19
CA GLY A 18 -11.76 21.58 -6.98
C GLY A 18 -11.01 20.98 -5.81
N ARG A 19 -11.18 21.62 -4.65
CA ARG A 19 -10.50 21.25 -3.42
C ARG A 19 -11.35 20.29 -2.60
N VAL A 20 -10.80 19.14 -2.26
CA VAL A 20 -11.39 18.13 -1.39
C VAL A 20 -10.70 18.20 -0.03
N ARG A 21 -11.50 18.22 1.03
CA ARG A 21 -11.04 18.13 2.42
C ARG A 21 -11.56 16.83 3.01
N VAL A 22 -10.67 16.09 3.67
CA VAL A 22 -11.00 14.83 4.31
C VAL A 22 -10.98 15.04 5.82
N TYR A 23 -12.08 14.66 6.46
CA TYR A 23 -12.23 14.73 7.89
C TYR A 23 -12.31 13.32 8.47
N GLN A 24 -11.70 13.12 9.64
CA GLN A 24 -11.90 11.93 10.47
C GLN A 24 -12.71 12.34 11.70
N GLN A 25 -13.65 11.49 12.11
CA GLN A 25 -14.37 11.68 13.36
C GLN A 25 -13.44 11.38 14.53
N ASP A 26 -13.30 12.33 15.45
CA ASP A 26 -12.52 12.18 16.68
C ASP A 26 -13.33 11.42 17.77
N VAL A 27 -12.67 11.03 18.87
CA VAL A 27 -13.27 10.27 19.98
C VAL A 27 -14.48 10.95 20.61
N ASP A 28 -14.53 12.28 20.56
CA ASP A 28 -15.64 13.10 21.07
C ASP A 28 -16.74 13.35 20.02
N GLY A 29 -16.58 12.80 18.81
CA GLY A 29 -17.48 12.99 17.68
C GLY A 29 -17.25 14.24 16.86
N SER A 30 -16.24 15.05 17.18
CA SER A 30 -15.85 16.21 16.37
C SER A 30 -15.20 15.80 15.05
N ALA A 31 -15.21 16.69 14.05
CA ALA A 31 -14.59 16.43 12.75
C ALA A 31 -13.18 17.03 12.70
N LEU A 32 -12.16 16.18 12.68
CA LEU A 32 -10.76 16.58 12.54
C LEU A 32 -10.35 16.59 11.07
N LEU A 33 -9.85 17.71 10.56
CA LEU A 33 -9.29 17.79 9.21
C LEU A 33 -7.97 17.01 9.15
N ILE A 34 -7.95 15.91 8.40
CA ILE A 34 -6.78 15.02 8.26
C ILE A 34 -6.10 15.14 6.89
N GLY A 35 -6.68 15.87 5.95
CA GLY A 35 -6.02 16.14 4.67
C GLY A 35 -6.81 17.05 3.75
N GLU A 36 -6.08 17.69 2.82
CA GLU A 36 -6.63 18.54 1.77
C GLU A 36 -5.91 18.22 0.46
N ASN A 37 -6.66 18.06 -0.62
CA ASN A 37 -6.10 17.82 -1.95
C ASN A 37 -6.93 18.52 -3.03
N SER A 38 -6.36 18.74 -4.20
CA SER A 38 -7.09 19.19 -5.39
C SER A 38 -7.39 17.99 -6.29
N ILE A 39 -8.60 17.93 -6.84
CA ILE A 39 -9.00 16.94 -7.84
C ILE A 39 -9.34 17.65 -9.15
N ASP A 40 -9.20 16.93 -10.26
CA ASP A 40 -9.72 17.33 -11.57
C ASP A 40 -11.19 16.93 -11.72
N HIS A 41 -11.83 17.37 -12.80
CA HIS A 41 -13.17 16.91 -13.17
C HIS A 41 -13.17 15.39 -13.27
N THR A 42 -13.88 14.74 -12.37
CA THR A 42 -13.89 13.28 -12.26
C THR A 42 -15.28 12.76 -12.63
N PRO A 43 -15.42 12.00 -13.73
CA PRO A 43 -16.69 11.38 -14.12
C PRO A 43 -17.27 10.46 -13.04
N LYS A 44 -18.55 10.14 -13.20
CA LYS A 44 -19.25 9.15 -12.39
C LYS A 44 -18.66 7.75 -12.63
N GLY A 45 -18.41 7.02 -11.55
CA GLY A 45 -17.86 5.66 -11.57
C GLY A 45 -16.34 5.56 -11.54
N GLU A 46 -15.64 6.70 -11.54
CA GLU A 46 -14.18 6.74 -11.55
C GLU A 46 -13.59 6.70 -10.13
N GLN A 47 -12.35 6.20 -10.03
CA GLN A 47 -11.61 6.13 -8.77
C GLN A 47 -10.81 7.42 -8.53
N ILE A 48 -10.93 7.98 -7.33
CA ILE A 48 -10.15 9.12 -6.85
C ILE A 48 -9.16 8.64 -5.80
N LYS A 49 -7.90 9.06 -5.94
CA LYS A 49 -6.85 8.84 -4.95
C LYS A 49 -6.45 10.18 -4.33
N LEU A 50 -6.61 10.28 -3.01
CA LEU A 50 -6.21 11.45 -2.24
C LEU A 50 -4.99 11.13 -1.39
N PHE A 51 -3.96 11.97 -1.54
CA PHE A 51 -2.84 12.01 -0.62
C PHE A 51 -3.23 12.87 0.59
N LEU A 52 -3.16 12.30 1.79
CA LEU A 52 -3.56 12.97 3.05
C LEU A 52 -2.34 13.33 3.92
N GLY A 53 -1.13 13.15 3.41
CA GLY A 53 0.11 13.25 4.17
C GLY A 53 0.63 11.88 4.62
N ASN A 54 1.78 11.90 5.30
CA ASN A 54 2.35 10.73 5.94
C ASN A 54 1.67 10.54 7.31
N ALA A 55 1.12 9.35 7.57
CA ALA A 55 0.64 9.01 8.90
C ALA A 55 1.86 8.95 9.85
N PHE A 56 1.94 9.87 10.82
CA PHE A 56 3.08 9.96 11.75
C PHE A 56 3.14 8.77 12.72
N ASP A 57 2.04 8.06 12.87
CA ASP A 57 1.83 6.93 13.75
C ASP A 57 1.95 5.58 13.04
N LEU A 58 2.21 5.55 11.73
CA LEU A 58 2.50 4.30 11.00
C LEU A 58 3.95 4.31 10.53
N VAL A 59 4.66 3.22 10.75
CA VAL A 59 6.05 3.07 10.31
C VAL A 59 6.20 1.79 9.49
N GLY A 60 6.77 1.95 8.29
CA GLY A 60 7.19 0.84 7.44
C GLY A 60 8.70 0.86 7.26
N GLU A 61 9.37 -0.25 7.52
CA GLU A 61 10.80 -0.43 7.27
C GLU A 61 11.01 -1.64 6.38
N ARG A 62 11.78 -1.48 5.31
CA ARG A 62 12.08 -2.52 4.34
C ARG A 62 13.55 -2.88 4.42
N LYS A 63 13.84 -4.17 4.60
CA LYS A 63 15.21 -4.68 4.71
C LYS A 63 15.42 -5.82 3.73
N GLN A 64 16.50 -5.76 2.97
CA GLN A 64 17.00 -6.91 2.24
C GLN A 64 17.79 -7.79 3.21
N THR A 65 17.29 -8.99 3.48
CA THR A 65 17.91 -9.93 4.43
C THR A 65 18.85 -10.92 3.74
N ASP A 66 18.65 -11.18 2.46
CA ASP A 66 19.50 -12.07 1.67
C ASP A 66 19.60 -11.63 0.20
N PHE A 67 20.74 -11.93 -0.42
CA PHE A 67 21.01 -11.72 -1.84
C PHE A 67 21.92 -12.84 -2.36
N LYS A 68 21.45 -13.58 -3.36
CA LYS A 68 22.20 -14.68 -3.95
C LYS A 68 22.24 -14.55 -5.47
N ILE A 69 23.43 -14.75 -6.03
CA ILE A 69 23.61 -14.97 -7.46
C ILE A 69 23.62 -16.48 -7.66
N ILE A 70 22.57 -17.00 -8.29
CA ILE A 70 22.42 -18.44 -8.52
C ILE A 70 23.12 -18.85 -9.82
N ALA A 71 23.03 -17.98 -10.84
CA ALA A 71 23.70 -18.12 -12.14
C ALA A 71 23.95 -16.74 -12.75
N SER A 72 24.62 -16.68 -13.90
CA SER A 72 24.87 -15.43 -14.64
C SER A 72 23.61 -14.63 -14.96
N ASN A 73 22.46 -15.30 -15.05
CA ASN A 73 21.18 -14.72 -15.40
C ASN A 73 20.07 -14.97 -14.37
N ILE A 74 20.43 -15.40 -13.15
CA ILE A 74 19.46 -15.71 -12.08
C ILE A 74 19.96 -15.13 -10.76
N ILE A 75 19.13 -14.31 -10.12
CA ILE A 75 19.35 -13.83 -8.75
C ILE A 75 18.14 -14.11 -7.88
N GLU A 76 18.39 -14.26 -6.60
CA GLU A 76 17.37 -14.35 -5.55
C GLU A 76 17.61 -13.28 -4.49
N GLU A 77 16.52 -12.68 -4.04
CA GLU A 77 16.53 -11.68 -2.97
C GLU A 77 15.47 -12.05 -1.94
N THR A 78 15.83 -11.99 -0.66
CA THR A 78 14.85 -12.11 0.44
C THR A 78 14.69 -10.76 1.12
N PHE A 79 13.45 -10.37 1.38
CA PHE A 79 13.11 -9.13 2.04
C PHE A 79 12.29 -9.40 3.30
N GLU A 80 12.53 -8.57 4.30
CA GLU A 80 11.76 -8.46 5.53
C GLU A 80 11.19 -7.03 5.61
N ILE A 81 9.88 -6.91 5.85
CA ILE A 81 9.18 -5.62 5.93
C ILE A 81 8.50 -5.54 7.30
N HIS A 82 8.95 -4.59 8.11
CA HIS A 82 8.39 -4.32 9.43
C HIS A 82 7.33 -3.24 9.32
N LEU A 83 6.12 -3.55 9.76
CA LEU A 83 4.99 -2.65 9.82
C LEU A 83 4.65 -2.41 11.28
N ARG A 84 4.70 -1.15 11.72
CA ARG A 84 4.37 -0.78 13.10
C ARG A 84 3.22 0.21 13.12
N ASN A 85 2.18 -0.14 13.87
CA ASN A 85 1.07 0.75 14.15
C ASN A 85 1.24 1.34 15.55
N ARG A 86 1.56 2.64 15.63
CA ARG A 86 1.75 3.38 16.89
C ARG A 86 0.48 4.07 17.38
N LYS A 87 -0.67 3.82 16.74
CA LYS A 87 -1.97 4.26 17.27
C LYS A 87 -2.28 3.53 18.57
N GLU A 88 -3.00 4.18 19.48
CA GLU A 88 -3.33 3.63 20.80
C GLU A 88 -4.58 2.73 20.79
N ASN A 89 -5.54 3.00 19.91
CA ASN A 89 -6.89 2.41 20.01
C ASN A 89 -7.52 2.04 18.66
N GLN A 90 -6.78 2.13 17.55
CA GLN A 90 -7.31 1.86 16.22
C GLN A 90 -6.39 0.91 15.43
N ALA A 91 -6.95 -0.25 15.04
CA ALA A 91 -6.32 -1.12 14.05
C ALA A 91 -6.37 -0.46 12.66
N VAL A 92 -5.32 -0.64 11.87
CA VAL A 92 -5.26 -0.09 10.51
C VAL A 92 -4.94 -1.18 9.50
N GLU A 93 -5.55 -1.09 8.32
CA GLU A 93 -5.09 -1.83 7.15
C GLU A 93 -3.92 -1.07 6.51
N ILE A 94 -2.77 -1.72 6.41
CA ILE A 94 -1.57 -1.19 5.76
C ILE A 94 -1.39 -1.93 4.44
N ARG A 95 -1.33 -1.15 3.35
CA ARG A 95 -1.02 -1.64 2.00
C ARG A 95 0.48 -1.52 1.76
N VAL A 96 1.11 -2.59 1.31
CA VAL A 96 2.55 -2.66 1.05
C VAL A 96 2.78 -3.02 -0.43
N PRO A 97 2.83 -2.02 -1.33
CA PRO A 97 3.16 -2.26 -2.73
C PRO A 97 4.67 -2.44 -2.90
N GLU A 98 5.10 -3.67 -3.22
CA GLU A 98 6.49 -4.00 -3.51
C GLU A 98 6.74 -4.00 -5.02
N ARG A 99 7.65 -3.13 -5.46
CA ARG A 99 8.10 -3.06 -6.85
C ARG A 99 9.26 -4.01 -7.07
N LEU A 100 9.07 -4.99 -7.94
CA LEU A 100 10.04 -6.01 -8.29
C LEU A 100 10.95 -5.51 -9.41
N TYR A 101 11.81 -4.56 -9.06
CA TYR A 101 12.50 -3.67 -10.01
C TYR A 101 13.68 -4.28 -10.78
N ARG A 102 14.16 -5.48 -10.42
CA ARG A 102 15.37 -6.05 -11.03
C ARG A 102 15.14 -6.48 -12.47
N TRP A 103 13.98 -7.06 -12.77
CA TRP A 103 13.63 -7.53 -14.11
C TRP A 103 12.13 -7.85 -14.24
N SER A 104 11.60 -7.85 -15.46
CA SER A 104 10.19 -8.15 -15.74
C SER A 104 9.81 -9.62 -15.55
N ASN A 105 10.77 -10.53 -15.65
CA ASN A 105 10.56 -11.95 -15.42
C ASN A 105 11.03 -12.32 -14.01
N TRP A 106 10.06 -12.59 -13.15
CA TRP A 106 10.25 -12.89 -11.73
C TRP A 106 9.26 -13.93 -11.25
N GLU A 107 9.61 -14.58 -10.14
CA GLU A 107 8.76 -15.53 -9.41
C GLU A 107 8.96 -15.32 -7.90
N ILE A 108 7.87 -15.31 -7.13
CA ILE A 108 7.94 -15.35 -5.67
C ILE A 108 8.09 -16.82 -5.25
N LEU A 109 9.26 -17.18 -4.72
CA LEU A 109 9.58 -18.54 -4.30
C LEU A 109 8.99 -18.88 -2.93
N ASN A 110 8.95 -17.89 -2.04
CA ASN A 110 8.41 -18.02 -0.70
C ASN A 110 7.77 -16.69 -0.27
N SER A 111 6.67 -16.78 0.47
CA SER A 111 5.98 -15.63 1.05
C SER A 111 5.41 -16.04 2.40
N GLY A 112 5.68 -15.24 3.43
CA GLY A 112 5.10 -15.42 4.77
C GLY A 112 3.63 -15.05 4.83
N ASP A 113 3.18 -14.19 3.92
CA ASP A 113 1.81 -13.66 3.88
C ASP A 113 1.25 -13.70 2.46
N THR A 114 -0.05 -13.49 2.33
CA THR A 114 -0.73 -13.50 1.03
C THR A 114 -0.52 -12.17 0.32
N PHE A 115 -0.20 -12.23 -0.97
CA PHE A 115 -0.06 -11.05 -1.82
C PHE A 115 -0.96 -11.15 -3.05
N THR A 116 -1.27 -9.98 -3.63
CA THR A 116 -1.93 -9.87 -4.93
C THR A 116 -0.94 -9.29 -5.95
N LYS A 117 -0.87 -9.87 -7.14
CA LYS A 117 -0.13 -9.28 -8.26
C LYS A 117 -0.98 -8.16 -8.88
N LEU A 118 -0.54 -6.92 -8.75
CA LEU A 118 -1.25 -5.77 -9.30
C LEU A 118 -0.95 -5.55 -10.79
N ASP A 119 0.30 -5.75 -11.18
CA ASP A 119 0.77 -5.62 -12.55
C ASP A 119 2.01 -6.51 -12.82
N SER A 120 2.67 -6.35 -13.97
CA SER A 120 3.83 -7.16 -14.33
C SER A 120 5.07 -6.95 -13.45
N SER A 121 5.09 -5.92 -12.60
CA SER A 121 6.24 -5.50 -11.80
C SER A 121 5.90 -5.21 -10.33
N THR A 122 4.64 -5.25 -9.93
CA THR A 122 4.20 -4.88 -8.58
C THR A 122 3.35 -5.98 -7.95
N ILE A 123 3.72 -6.36 -6.72
CA ILE A 123 2.86 -7.13 -5.81
C ILE A 123 2.39 -6.23 -4.66
N GLU A 124 1.26 -6.54 -4.05
CA GLU A 124 0.75 -5.83 -2.90
C GLU A 124 0.38 -6.81 -1.79
N PHE A 125 0.88 -6.55 -0.58
CA PHE A 125 0.39 -7.13 0.66
C PHE A 125 -0.62 -6.19 1.31
N ARG A 126 -1.61 -6.77 2.01
CA ARG A 126 -2.62 -6.02 2.76
C ARG A 126 -2.73 -6.62 4.16
N GLU A 127 -2.29 -5.87 5.15
CA GLU A 127 -2.15 -6.36 6.51
C GLU A 127 -2.93 -5.51 7.48
N ILE A 128 -3.72 -6.16 8.33
CA ILE A 128 -4.38 -5.49 9.44
C ILE A 128 -3.43 -5.53 10.64
N VAL A 129 -2.95 -4.36 11.06
CA VAL A 129 -2.00 -4.22 12.18
C VAL A 129 -2.71 -3.56 13.36
N GLN A 130 -2.75 -4.25 14.50
CA GLN A 130 -3.41 -3.82 15.72
C GLN A 130 -2.68 -2.63 16.38
N PRO A 131 -3.34 -1.86 17.26
CA PRO A 131 -2.70 -0.80 18.03
C PRO A 131 -1.45 -1.29 18.79
N GLY A 132 -0.33 -0.59 18.64
CA GLY A 132 0.96 -0.95 19.27
C GLY A 132 1.64 -2.19 18.70
N GLU A 133 1.06 -2.85 17.69
CA GLU A 133 1.62 -4.07 17.10
C GLU A 133 2.73 -3.78 16.09
N GLU A 134 3.71 -4.69 16.06
CA GLU A 134 4.67 -4.83 14.97
C GLU A 134 4.39 -6.14 14.22
N LYS A 135 4.05 -6.02 12.94
CA LYS A 135 3.86 -7.13 12.00
C LYS A 135 5.06 -7.18 11.06
N VAL A 136 5.59 -8.38 10.85
CA VAL A 136 6.74 -8.61 9.96
C VAL A 136 6.28 -9.44 8.77
N LEU A 137 6.51 -8.94 7.56
CA LEU A 137 6.31 -9.66 6.31
C LEU A 137 7.64 -10.16 5.79
N THR A 138 7.67 -11.35 5.21
CA THR A 138 8.87 -11.88 4.55
C THR A 138 8.52 -12.46 3.20
N TYR A 139 9.34 -12.18 2.19
CA TYR A 139 9.20 -12.86 0.90
C TYR A 139 10.55 -13.02 0.20
N THR A 140 10.66 -14.05 -0.62
CA THR A 140 11.82 -14.32 -1.48
C THR A 140 11.39 -14.24 -2.95
N VAL A 141 12.07 -13.41 -3.73
CA VAL A 141 11.84 -13.25 -5.17
C VAL A 141 13.06 -13.75 -5.96
N ARG A 142 12.80 -14.49 -7.04
CA ARG A 142 13.79 -14.85 -8.05
C ARG A 142 13.56 -14.02 -9.30
N TYR A 143 14.63 -13.50 -9.87
CA TYR A 143 14.61 -12.85 -11.18
C TYR A 143 15.45 -13.63 -12.18
N THR A 144 14.95 -13.73 -13.41
CA THR A 144 15.62 -14.47 -14.49
C THR A 144 15.59 -13.68 -15.78
N TRP A 145 16.75 -13.46 -16.43
CA TRP A 145 16.84 -12.78 -17.72
C TRP A 145 17.50 -13.64 -18.81
N PRO A 146 17.39 -13.26 -20.10
CA PRO A 146 18.08 -13.97 -21.18
C PRO A 146 19.61 -13.88 -21.01
N ASN A 147 20.31 -14.96 -21.37
CA ASN A 147 21.77 -14.97 -21.50
C ASN A 147 22.21 -14.31 -22.81
#